data_AF-A0A1H8SWP3-F1
#
_entry.id   AF-A0A1H8SWP3-F1
#
_cell.length_a   1.000
_cell.length_b   1.000
_cell.length_c   1.000
_cell.angle_alpha   90.00
_cell.angle_beta   90.00
_cell.angle_gamma   90.00
#
_symmetry.space_group_name_H-M   'P 1'
#
loop_
_entity.id
_entity.type
_entity.pdbx_description
1 polymer ?
#
loop_
_entity_poly.entity_id
_entity_poly.type
_entity_poly.pdbx_seq_one_letter_code
_entity_poly.pdbx_strand_id
1 'polypeptide(L)'
;MSLAPTADDSTDLKYGLDTLFGRQTKSIDCRYEVQRLDDGEPVWFALHVQPPLPDDLEKAEVVVFSTEGRHIGGIVRLAKRLDDGSLRLEVEPN
;
A
#
# COMPACT_ATOMS: atom_id res chain seq x y z
N MET A 1 -5.82 -33.06 -0.41
CA MET A 1 -5.21 -31.94 0.35
C MET A 1 -4.35 -31.18 -0.63
N SER A 2 -4.85 -30.06 -1.15
CA SER A 2 -4.20 -29.30 -2.23
C SER A 2 -3.72 -27.96 -1.69
N LEU A 3 -2.39 -27.86 -1.57
CA LEU A 3 -1.48 -26.72 -1.74
C LEU A 3 -1.99 -25.30 -1.38
N ALA A 4 -1.57 -24.86 -0.19
CA ALA A 4 -1.16 -23.52 0.25
C ALA A 4 -1.90 -22.25 -0.25
N PRO A 5 -2.60 -21.51 0.63
CA PRO A 5 -2.60 -20.06 0.55
C PRO A 5 -1.35 -19.57 1.29
N THR A 6 -0.34 -19.10 0.58
CA THR A 6 0.74 -18.32 1.21
C THR A 6 1.02 -17.08 0.38
N ALA A 7 -0.05 -16.40 0.00
CA ALA A 7 -0.06 -14.96 0.07
C ALA A 7 -0.82 -14.66 1.35
N ASP A 8 -0.17 -13.98 2.28
CA ASP A 8 -0.84 -13.21 3.32
C ASP A 8 -1.96 -12.45 2.58
N ASP A 9 -3.20 -12.89 2.74
CA ASP A 9 -4.41 -12.27 2.17
C ASP A 9 -4.66 -10.99 2.98
N SER A 10 -3.62 -10.15 3.08
CA SER A 10 -3.68 -8.91 3.80
C SER A 10 -4.45 -7.96 2.90
N THR A 11 -5.75 -7.92 3.15
CA THR A 11 -6.64 -6.98 2.47
C THR A 11 -6.62 -5.63 3.15
N ASP A 12 -6.21 -5.55 4.43
CA ASP A 12 -6.23 -4.30 5.18
C ASP A 12 -5.04 -3.41 4.78
N LEU A 13 -5.36 -2.36 4.03
CA LEU A 13 -4.47 -1.25 3.75
C LEU A 13 -4.99 -0.02 4.50
N LYS A 14 -4.15 0.55 5.37
CA LYS A 14 -4.45 1.82 6.01
C LYS A 14 -3.68 2.93 5.32
N TYR A 15 -4.32 4.08 5.11
CA TYR A 15 -3.68 5.22 4.49
C TYR A 15 -4.08 6.52 5.18
N GLY A 16 -3.12 7.42 5.30
CA GLY A 16 -3.26 8.76 5.83
C GLY A 16 -3.41 9.77 4.70
N LEU A 17 -4.46 10.58 4.80
CA LEU A 17 -4.70 11.74 3.95
C LEU A 17 -4.56 12.99 4.80
N ASP A 18 -3.74 13.94 4.34
CA ASP A 18 -3.78 15.28 4.88
C ASP A 18 -4.95 16.03 4.24
N THR A 19 -5.97 16.30 5.05
CA THR A 19 -7.15 17.05 4.65
C THR A 19 -7.13 18.44 5.28
N LEU A 20 -7.97 19.34 4.79
CA LEU A 20 -8.13 20.68 5.38
C LEU A 20 -8.60 20.64 6.85
N PHE A 21 -9.10 19.49 7.32
CA PHE A 21 -9.53 19.25 8.70
C PHE A 21 -8.46 18.51 9.54
N GLY A 22 -7.23 18.43 9.03
CA GLY A 22 -6.15 17.66 9.61
C GLY A 22 -6.00 16.28 8.97
N ARG A 23 -5.14 15.46 9.58
CA ARG A 23 -4.80 14.14 9.07
C ARG A 23 -5.91 13.14 9.36
N GLN A 24 -6.45 12.53 8.30
CA GLN A 24 -7.44 11.45 8.35
C GLN A 24 -6.76 10.13 8.00
N THR A 25 -6.90 9.13 8.87
CA THR A 25 -6.48 7.76 8.55
C THR A 25 -7.70 6.95 8.16
N LYS A 26 -7.67 6.36 6.98
CA LYS A 26 -8.68 5.43 6.47
C LYS A 26 -8.12 4.03 6.41
N SER A 27 -8.99 3.04 6.59
CA SER A 27 -8.68 1.62 6.44
C SER A 27 -9.59 1.06 5.36
N ILE A 28 -9.03 0.29 4.44
CA ILE A 28 -9.77 -0.32 3.34
C ILE A 28 -9.35 -1.77 3.18
N ASP A 29 -10.33 -2.62 2.89
CA ASP A 29 -10.11 -4.00 2.48
C ASP A 29 -9.96 -4.06 0.96
N CYS A 30 -8.73 -4.19 0.47
CA CYS A 30 -8.41 -4.27 -0.95
C CYS A 30 -7.21 -5.20 -1.18
N ARG A 31 -7.18 -5.87 -2.34
CA ARG A 31 -6.05 -6.75 -2.67
C ARG A 31 -4.87 -5.91 -3.14
N TYR A 32 -3.72 -6.12 -2.53
CA TYR A 32 -2.48 -5.50 -2.98
C TYR A 32 -1.32 -6.49 -2.97
N GLU A 33 -0.38 -6.27 -3.87
CA GLU A 33 0.90 -6.97 -3.87
C GLU A 33 1.99 -6.02 -3.37
N VAL A 34 2.91 -6.55 -2.57
CA VAL A 34 4.06 -5.78 -2.05
C VAL A 34 5.31 -6.26 -2.75
N GLN A 35 6.01 -5.36 -3.42
CA GLN A 35 7.29 -5.61 -4.07
C GLN A 35 8.35 -4.73 -3.43
N ARG A 36 9.41 -5.35 -2.90
CA ARG A 36 10.60 -4.60 -2.45
C ARG A 36 11.38 -4.17 -3.70
N LEU A 37 11.58 -2.86 -3.85
CA LEU A 37 12.24 -2.30 -5.04
C LEU A 37 13.77 -2.32 -4.92
N ASP A 38 14.32 -2.28 -3.71
CA ASP A 38 15.77 -2.12 -3.52
C ASP A 38 16.35 -2.99 -2.39
N ASP A 39 17.58 -3.48 -2.64
CA ASP A 39 18.48 -4.09 -1.65
C ASP A 39 19.40 -3.05 -1.01
N GLY A 40 19.39 -1.80 -1.50
CA GLY A 40 20.10 -0.65 -0.92
C GLY A 40 19.30 0.07 0.17
N GLU A 41 19.99 0.88 0.99
CA GLU A 41 19.37 1.77 1.97
C GLU A 41 19.16 3.20 1.41
N PRO A 42 17.96 3.82 1.60
CA PRO A 42 16.79 3.28 2.28
C PRO A 42 16.04 2.24 1.43
N VAL A 43 15.38 1.30 2.09
CA VAL A 43 14.63 0.22 1.43
C VAL A 43 13.32 0.76 0.89
N TRP A 44 13.03 0.64 -0.41
CA TRP A 44 11.75 1.10 -0.99
C TRP A 44 10.78 -0.06 -1.19
N PHE A 45 9.49 0.19 -0.93
CA PHE A 45 8.41 -0.76 -1.19
C PHE A 45 7.47 -0.21 -2.25
N ALA A 46 7.22 -0.97 -3.31
CA ALA A 46 6.13 -0.74 -4.25
C ALA A 46 4.92 -1.57 -3.85
N LEU A 47 3.82 -0.92 -3.48
CA LEU A 47 2.53 -1.55 -3.33
C LEU A 47 1.78 -1.44 -4.65
N HIS A 48 1.23 -2.55 -5.11
CA HIS A 48 0.38 -2.61 -6.30
C HIS A 48 -1.04 -3.00 -5.87
N VAL A 49 -1.91 -2.00 -5.76
CA VAL A 49 -3.28 -2.14 -5.27
C VAL A 49 -4.23 -2.38 -6.45
N GLN A 50 -4.95 -3.49 -6.41
CA GLN A 50 -5.91 -3.89 -7.42
C GLN A 50 -7.28 -3.24 -7.16
N PRO A 51 -8.08 -2.95 -8.21
CA PRO A 51 -9.45 -2.48 -8.04
C PRO A 51 -10.34 -3.55 -7.36
N PRO A 52 -11.39 -3.14 -6.62
CA PRO A 52 -11.87 -1.76 -6.45
C PRO A 52 -11.04 -1.00 -5.40
N LEU A 53 -10.48 0.15 -5.81
CA LEU A 53 -9.71 1.05 -4.95
C LEU A 53 -10.42 2.40 -4.85
N PRO A 54 -10.33 3.08 -3.71
CA PRO A 54 -10.98 4.37 -3.55
C PRO A 54 -10.15 5.47 -4.23
N ASP A 55 -10.83 6.47 -4.79
CA ASP A 55 -10.19 7.51 -5.60
C ASP A 55 -9.28 8.46 -4.81
N ASP A 56 -9.36 8.43 -3.48
CA ASP A 56 -8.51 9.20 -2.59
C ASP A 56 -7.23 8.46 -2.18
N LEU A 57 -7.09 7.16 -2.46
CA LEU A 57 -5.88 6.41 -2.15
C LEU A 57 -4.65 6.94 -2.89
N GLU A 58 -4.83 7.49 -4.10
CA GLU A 58 -3.76 8.13 -4.87
C GLU A 58 -3.21 9.40 -4.19
N LYS A 59 -3.97 9.97 -3.23
CA LYS A 59 -3.60 11.16 -2.46
C LYS A 59 -3.04 10.79 -1.08
N ALA A 60 -2.85 9.50 -0.81
CA ALA A 60 -2.25 9.05 0.43
C ALA A 60 -0.84 9.61 0.58
N GLU A 61 -0.56 10.24 1.73
CA GLU A 61 0.80 10.69 2.07
C GLU A 61 1.55 9.62 2.86
N VAL A 62 0.82 8.80 3.62
CA VAL A 62 1.38 7.71 4.43
C VAL A 62 0.51 6.50 4.26
N VAL A 63 1.11 5.32 4.18
CA VAL A 63 0.39 4.06 4.17
C VAL A 63 0.95 3.10 5.21
N VAL A 64 0.09 2.23 5.72
CA VAL A 64 0.44 1.11 6.57
C VAL A 64 -0.18 -0.14 5.96
N PHE A 65 0.67 -1.08 5.60
CA PHE A 65 0.30 -2.34 4.96
C PHE A 65 0.90 -3.51 5.73
N SER A 66 0.35 -4.71 5.56
CA SER A 66 0.93 -5.92 6.15
C SER A 66 1.68 -6.73 5.11
N THR A 67 2.88 -7.18 5.47
CA THR A 67 3.68 -8.09 4.66
C THR A 67 4.47 -8.99 5.59
N GLU A 68 4.60 -10.27 5.24
CA GLU A 68 5.31 -11.28 6.05
C GLU A 68 4.87 -11.31 7.53
N GLY A 69 3.56 -11.13 7.79
CA GLY A 69 3.00 -11.04 9.14
C GLY A 69 3.39 -9.80 9.95
N ARG A 70 3.91 -8.75 9.31
CA ARG A 70 4.30 -7.47 9.94
C ARG A 70 3.60 -6.29 9.29
N HIS A 71 3.18 -5.32 10.10
CA HIS A 71 2.70 -4.04 9.59
C HIS A 71 3.89 -3.11 9.32
N ILE A 72 4.03 -2.66 8.09
CA ILE A 72 5.02 -1.68 7.66
C ILE A 72 4.30 -0.37 7.40
N GLY A 73 4.72 0.68 8.10
CA GLY A 73 4.29 2.05 7.86
C GLY A 73 5.36 2.83 7.11
N GLY A 74 4.96 3.63 6.14
CA GLY A 74 5.89 4.47 5.40
C GLY A 74 5.21 5.61 4.67
N ILE A 75 6.03 6.55 4.22
CA ILE A 75 5.61 7.73 3.49
C ILE A 75 5.51 7.37 2.00
N VAL A 76 4.38 7.69 1.39
CA VAL A 76 4.19 7.55 -0.05
C VAL A 76 5.01 8.62 -0.74
N ARG A 77 6.01 8.21 -1.51
CA ARG A 77 6.86 9.10 -2.31
C ARG A 77 6.31 9.28 -3.73
N LEU A 78 5.68 8.23 -4.26
CA LEU A 78 5.07 8.25 -5.59
C LEU A 78 3.75 7.48 -5.56
N ALA A 79 2.70 8.07 -6.12
CA ALA A 79 1.44 7.41 -6.39
C ALA A 79 1.14 7.51 -7.89
N LYS A 80 0.95 6.38 -8.55
CA LYS A 80 0.69 6.32 -9.99
C LYS A 80 -0.41 5.31 -10.30
N ARG A 81 -1.49 5.78 -10.90
CA ARG A 81 -2.53 4.91 -11.47
C ARG A 81 -2.02 4.31 -12.78
N LEU A 82 -2.22 3.00 -12.95
CA LEU A 82 -1.81 2.26 -14.13
C LEU A 82 -2.98 2.09 -15.11
N ASP A 83 -2.67 1.73 -16.36
CA ASP A 83 -3.66 1.62 -17.45
C ASP A 83 -4.68 0.49 -17.23
N ASP A 84 -4.36 -0.49 -16.39
CA ASP A 84 -5.27 -1.57 -15.96
C ASP A 84 -6.24 -1.13 -14.84
N GLY A 85 -6.19 0.14 -14.42
CA GLY A 85 -7.01 0.69 -13.36
C GLY A 85 -6.51 0.39 -11.95
N SER A 86 -5.37 -0.29 -11.81
CA SER A 86 -4.69 -0.49 -10.53
C SER A 86 -3.90 0.75 -10.11
N LEU A 87 -3.49 0.79 -8.84
CA LEU A 87 -2.70 1.88 -8.28
C LEU A 87 -1.36 1.36 -7.78
N ARG A 88 -0.27 1.94 -8.25
CA ARG A 88 1.07 1.70 -7.73
C ARG A 88 1.47 2.82 -6.77
N LEU A 89 1.85 2.44 -5.55
CA LEU A 89 2.35 3.34 -4.51
C LEU A 89 3.79 2.96 -4.18
N GLU A 90 4.73 3.88 -4.31
CA GLU A 90 6.10 3.69 -3.83
C GLU A 90 6.25 4.35 -2.46
N VAL A 91 6.68 3.55 -1.50
CA VAL A 91 6.64 3.83 -0.08
C VAL A 91 8.05 3.74 0.47
N GLU A 92 8.47 4.83 1.09
CA GLU A 92 9.68 4.89 1.90
C GLU A 92 9.29 4.56 3.35
N PRO A 93 9.77 3.42 3.90
CA PRO A 93 9.51 3.04 5.28
C PRO A 93 10.15 4.06 6.23
N ASN A 94 9.48 4.32 7.35
CA ASN A 94 9.98 5.19 8.41
C ASN A 94 10.62 4.38 9.55
#